data_AF-A0A8T0IF49-F1
#
_entry.id   AF-A0A8T0IF49-F1
#
_cell.length_a   1.000
_cell.length_b   1.000
_cell.length_c   1.000
_cell.angle_alpha   90.00
_cell.angle_beta   90.00
_cell.angle_gamma   90.00
#
_symmetry.space_group_name_H-M   'P 1'
#
loop_
_entity.id
_entity.type
_entity.pdbx_description
1 polymer ?
#
loop_
_entity_poly.entity_id
_entity_poly.type
_entity_poly.pdbx_seq_one_letter_code
_entity_poly.pdbx_strand_id
1 'polypeptide(L)'
;MMKVSLLELCVRSAIDNLQYLGDVGETDILLLKRILPHCNADQLNHIETSTKGRDLSPVTDELWRKHYGRTFGNDAVSMVKERMSSRGIKFKWRQLYQAKVREQEELQKKGVNRLKDLYREQNTQKESRKCQAIDLKPPESKRIKRTGPGGKPLHFSEFWQVLIYWYLRIERCLAIIS
;
A
#
# COMPACT_ATOMS: atom_id res chain seq x y z
N MET A 1 -26.41 0.70 41.54
CA MET A 1 -25.01 0.23 41.61
C MET A 1 -24.98 -1.20 41.07
N MET A 2 -24.64 -1.40 39.79
CA MET A 2 -24.59 -2.76 39.23
C MET A 2 -23.40 -3.50 39.84
N LYS A 3 -23.67 -4.52 40.66
CA LYS A 3 -22.63 -5.44 41.13
C LYS A 3 -22.19 -6.29 39.95
N VAL A 4 -21.04 -5.95 39.38
CA VAL A 4 -20.39 -6.76 38.35
C VAL A 4 -19.75 -7.95 39.06
N SER A 5 -20.02 -9.18 38.60
CA SER A 5 -19.36 -10.36 39.14
C SER A 5 -17.86 -10.32 38.80
N LEU A 6 -17.02 -10.95 39.62
CA LEU A 6 -15.58 -11.03 39.35
C LEU A 6 -15.30 -11.60 37.95
N LEU A 7 -16.06 -12.62 37.56
CA LEU A 7 -15.99 -13.25 36.24
C LEU A 7 -16.16 -12.23 35.11
N GLU A 8 -17.19 -11.39 35.21
CA GLU A 8 -17.51 -10.40 34.18
C GLU A 8 -16.45 -9.32 34.09
N LEU A 9 -15.85 -8.91 35.22
CA LEU A 9 -14.72 -8.00 35.23
C LEU A 9 -13.51 -8.61 34.52
N CYS A 10 -13.17 -9.88 34.83
CA CYS A 10 -12.05 -10.58 34.19
C CYS A 10 -12.25 -10.76 32.68
N VAL A 11 -13.46 -11.10 32.23
CA VAL A 11 -13.78 -11.23 30.80
C VAL A 11 -13.59 -9.89 30.08
N ARG A 12 -14.09 -8.79 30.65
CA ARG A 12 -13.90 -7.44 30.08
C ARG A 12 -12.43 -7.07 30.00
N SER A 13 -11.69 -7.24 31.10
CA SER A 13 -10.25 -6.96 31.12
C SER A 13 -9.47 -7.81 30.11
N ALA A 14 -9.88 -9.07 29.89
CA ALA A 14 -9.27 -9.91 28.85
C ALA A 14 -9.59 -9.40 27.43
N ILE A 15 -10.82 -8.94 27.18
CA ILE A 15 -11.22 -8.33 25.90
C ILE A 15 -10.47 -7.01 25.65
N ASP A 16 -10.24 -6.22 26.68
CA ASP A 16 -9.49 -4.96 26.55
C ASP A 16 -7.99 -5.20 26.27
N ASN A 17 -7.48 -6.38 26.63
CA ASN A 17 -6.06 -6.73 26.58
C ASN A 17 -5.76 -7.93 25.65
N LEU A 18 -6.57 -8.14 24.61
CA LEU A 18 -6.46 -9.29 23.68
C LEU A 18 -5.08 -9.44 23.03
N GLN A 19 -4.35 -8.34 22.83
CA GLN A 19 -3.01 -8.35 22.23
C GLN A 19 -1.97 -9.14 23.05
N TYR A 20 -2.21 -9.34 24.35
CA TYR A 20 -1.32 -10.09 25.24
C TYR A 20 -1.76 -11.55 25.43
N LEU A 21 -2.90 -11.95 24.83
CA LEU A 21 -3.34 -13.34 24.87
C LEU A 21 -2.50 -14.18 23.91
N GLY A 22 -1.74 -15.11 24.48
CA GLY A 22 -0.96 -16.10 23.76
C GLY A 22 -1.58 -17.49 23.89
N ASP A 23 -0.99 -18.30 24.77
CA ASP A 23 -1.47 -19.66 25.01
C ASP A 23 -2.69 -19.69 25.94
N VAL A 24 -3.80 -20.27 25.48
CA VAL A 24 -5.05 -20.43 26.23
C VAL A 24 -5.37 -21.90 26.57
N GLY A 25 -4.40 -22.82 26.45
CA GLY A 25 -4.58 -24.28 26.50
C GLY A 25 -5.43 -24.83 27.66
N GLU A 26 -5.27 -24.33 28.88
CA GLU A 26 -6.00 -24.82 30.07
C GLU A 26 -7.33 -24.09 30.34
N THR A 27 -7.66 -23.06 29.56
CA THR A 27 -8.83 -22.22 29.80
C THR A 27 -10.13 -22.95 29.47
N ASP A 28 -11.21 -22.67 30.20
CA ASP A 28 -12.54 -23.20 29.90
C ASP A 28 -13.05 -22.73 28.51
N ILE A 29 -13.61 -23.67 27.75
CA ILE A 29 -14.18 -23.43 26.42
C ILE A 29 -15.29 -22.39 26.47
N LEU A 30 -16.08 -22.37 27.54
CA LEU A 30 -17.18 -21.41 27.69
C LEU A 30 -16.67 -19.97 27.86
N LEU A 31 -15.53 -19.79 28.54
CA LEU A 31 -14.85 -18.49 28.64
C LEU A 31 -14.26 -18.07 27.29
N LEU A 32 -13.61 -19.01 26.59
CA LEU A 32 -13.08 -18.75 25.26
C LEU A 32 -14.17 -18.36 24.25
N LYS A 33 -15.36 -18.98 24.33
CA LYS A 33 -16.53 -18.59 23.52
C LYS A 33 -17.00 -17.15 23.77
N ARG A 34 -16.71 -16.56 24.93
CA ARG A 34 -17.04 -15.16 25.24
C ARG A 34 -15.94 -14.20 24.80
N ILE A 35 -14.67 -14.58 24.94
CA ILE A 35 -13.53 -13.68 24.68
C ILE A 35 -13.12 -13.70 23.21
N LEU A 36 -12.95 -14.89 22.61
CA LEU A 36 -12.41 -15.05 21.25
C LEU A 36 -13.21 -14.37 20.12
N PRO A 37 -14.55 -14.20 20.19
CA PRO A 37 -15.29 -13.48 19.15
C PRO A 37 -14.88 -12.02 18.96
N HIS A 38 -14.21 -11.43 19.96
CA HIS A 38 -13.73 -10.05 19.93
C HIS A 38 -12.32 -9.93 19.33
N CYS A 39 -11.64 -11.05 19.08
CA CYS A 39 -10.31 -11.05 18.48
C CYS A 39 -10.34 -10.63 17.01
N ASN A 40 -9.26 -9.99 16.56
CA ASN A 40 -8.95 -9.85 15.14
C ASN A 40 -8.40 -11.16 14.56
N ALA A 41 -8.40 -11.28 13.23
CA ALA A 41 -7.91 -12.49 12.55
C ALA A 41 -6.45 -12.80 12.90
N ASP A 42 -5.58 -11.79 13.01
CA ASP A 42 -4.17 -11.98 13.33
C ASP A 42 -3.96 -12.42 14.79
N GLN A 43 -4.73 -11.83 15.73
CA GLN A 43 -4.72 -12.22 17.13
C GLN A 43 -5.21 -13.67 17.30
N LEU A 44 -6.28 -14.04 16.59
CA LEU A 44 -6.82 -15.39 16.60
C LEU A 44 -5.80 -16.39 16.01
N ASN A 45 -5.09 -15.99 14.95
CA ASN A 45 -4.00 -16.80 14.39
C ASN A 45 -2.84 -16.97 15.36
N HIS A 46 -2.48 -15.91 16.09
CA HIS A 46 -1.43 -15.95 17.09
C HIS A 46 -1.79 -16.91 18.22
N ILE A 47 -2.98 -16.79 18.80
CA ILE A 47 -3.47 -17.68 19.86
C ILE A 47 -3.43 -19.15 19.40
N GLU A 48 -3.97 -19.45 18.23
CA GLU A 48 -3.94 -20.82 17.71
C GLU A 48 -2.54 -21.36 17.37
N THR A 49 -1.56 -20.50 17.13
CA THR A 49 -0.18 -20.91 16.87
C THR A 49 0.61 -21.08 18.16
N SER A 50 0.30 -20.26 19.16
CA SER A 50 0.93 -20.26 20.48
C SER A 50 0.42 -21.41 21.36
N THR A 51 -0.87 -21.76 21.27
CA THR A 51 -1.44 -22.89 22.02
C THR A 51 -0.98 -24.23 21.47
N LYS A 52 -0.32 -25.02 22.31
CA LYS A 52 0.15 -26.38 22.00
C LYS A 52 -0.66 -27.39 22.81
N GLY A 53 -1.00 -28.52 22.18
CA GLY A 53 -1.61 -29.66 22.87
C GLY A 53 -3.14 -29.65 23.02
N ARG A 54 -3.84 -28.62 22.53
CA ARG A 54 -5.31 -28.56 22.52
C ARG A 54 -5.89 -28.10 21.19
N ASP A 55 -6.91 -28.82 20.71
CA ASP A 55 -7.66 -28.43 19.52
C ASP A 55 -8.72 -27.36 19.85
N LEU A 56 -8.43 -26.11 19.46
CA LEU A 56 -9.38 -24.98 19.58
C LEU A 56 -10.40 -24.93 18.42
N SER A 57 -10.26 -25.83 17.43
CA SER A 57 -11.09 -25.90 16.22
C SER A 57 -12.61 -25.83 16.46
N PRO A 58 -13.19 -26.42 17.53
CA PRO A 58 -14.65 -26.37 17.76
C PRO A 58 -15.19 -24.95 18.00
N VAL A 59 -14.35 -24.05 18.51
CA VAL A 59 -14.74 -22.65 18.76
C VAL A 59 -14.23 -21.75 17.64
N THR A 60 -13.01 -21.98 17.17
CA THR A 60 -12.34 -21.05 16.26
C THR A 60 -12.77 -21.20 14.81
N ASP A 61 -13.19 -22.38 14.35
CA ASP A 61 -13.54 -22.59 12.93
C ASP A 61 -14.73 -21.72 12.49
N GLU A 62 -15.72 -21.52 13.38
CA GLU A 62 -16.83 -20.59 13.12
C GLU A 62 -16.37 -19.13 13.10
N LEU A 63 -15.43 -18.76 13.96
CA LEU A 63 -14.84 -17.42 14.00
C LEU A 63 -14.06 -17.13 12.73
N TRP A 64 -13.26 -18.08 12.25
CA TRP A 64 -12.55 -17.99 10.97
C TRP A 64 -13.48 -17.79 9.79
N ARG A 65 -14.63 -18.50 9.76
CA ARG A 65 -15.66 -18.28 8.75
C ARG A 65 -16.22 -16.84 8.79
N LYS A 66 -16.47 -16.30 10.00
CA LYS A 66 -16.94 -14.92 10.18
C LYS A 66 -15.89 -13.90 9.74
N HIS A 67 -14.62 -14.11 10.09
CA HIS A 67 -13.52 -13.26 9.63
C HIS A 67 -13.38 -13.28 8.11
N TYR A 68 -13.45 -14.47 7.49
CA TYR A 68 -13.40 -14.59 6.04
C TYR A 68 -14.53 -13.81 5.35
N GLY A 69 -15.76 -13.90 5.88
CA GLY A 69 -16.90 -13.13 5.36
C GLY A 69 -16.75 -11.62 5.55
N ARG A 70 -16.18 -11.17 6.68
CA ARG A 70 -15.90 -9.74 6.92
C ARG A 70 -14.82 -9.19 5.98
N THR A 71 -13.76 -9.95 5.73
CA THR A 71 -12.62 -9.50 4.92
C THR A 71 -12.89 -9.60 3.42
N PHE A 72 -13.56 -10.66 2.97
CA PHE A 72 -13.72 -10.97 1.54
C PHE A 72 -15.16 -10.90 1.03
N GLY A 73 -16.13 -10.64 1.90
CA GLY A 73 -17.55 -10.65 1.58
C GLY A 73 -18.22 -12.00 1.78
N ASN A 74 -19.53 -11.97 1.99
CA ASN A 74 -20.35 -13.16 2.20
C ASN A 74 -20.49 -14.02 0.93
N ASP A 75 -20.43 -13.41 -0.25
CA ASP A 75 -20.51 -14.14 -1.53
C ASP A 75 -19.33 -15.10 -1.68
N ALA A 76 -18.13 -14.65 -1.28
CA ALA A 76 -16.93 -15.48 -1.29
C ALA A 76 -17.04 -16.67 -0.32
N VAL A 77 -17.73 -16.52 0.82
CA VAL A 77 -18.00 -17.63 1.74
C VAL A 77 -18.92 -18.65 1.09
N SER A 78 -19.98 -18.18 0.42
CA SER A 78 -20.94 -19.05 -0.27
C SER A 78 -20.26 -19.86 -1.38
N MET A 79 -19.48 -19.20 -2.23
CA MET A 79 -18.72 -19.87 -3.30
C MET A 79 -17.76 -20.93 -2.75
N VAL A 80 -17.09 -20.65 -1.64
CA VAL A 80 -16.16 -21.61 -1.01
C VAL A 80 -16.91 -22.83 -0.47
N LYS A 81 -18.07 -22.62 0.19
CA LYS A 81 -18.92 -23.72 0.66
C LYS A 81 -19.42 -24.58 -0.49
N GLU A 82 -19.88 -23.96 -1.58
CA GLU A 82 -20.33 -24.66 -2.77
C GLU A 82 -19.19 -25.49 -3.38
N ARG A 83 -18.00 -24.89 -3.57
CA ARG A 83 -16.82 -25.60 -4.09
C ARG A 83 -16.40 -26.77 -3.20
N MET A 84 -16.46 -26.62 -1.88
CA MET A 84 -16.19 -27.72 -0.95
C MET A 84 -17.20 -28.85 -1.10
N SER A 85 -18.49 -28.50 -1.17
CA SER A 85 -19.59 -29.45 -1.32
C SER A 85 -19.48 -30.24 -2.62
N SER A 86 -19.24 -29.55 -3.75
CA SER A 86 -19.12 -30.19 -5.06
C SER A 86 -17.92 -31.12 -5.17
N ARG A 87 -16.83 -30.86 -4.43
CA ARG A 87 -15.65 -31.72 -4.40
C ARG A 87 -15.69 -32.78 -3.29
N GLY A 88 -16.65 -32.69 -2.36
CA GLY A 88 -16.73 -33.56 -1.18
C GLY A 88 -15.59 -33.37 -0.17
N ILE A 89 -14.87 -32.24 -0.20
CA ILE A 89 -13.70 -32.01 0.67
C ILE A 89 -14.04 -31.00 1.74
N LYS A 90 -13.67 -31.31 2.99
CA LYS A 90 -13.79 -30.39 4.14
C LYS A 90 -12.42 -29.79 4.46
N PHE A 91 -12.29 -28.48 4.37
CA PHE A 91 -11.09 -27.75 4.80
C PHE A 91 -11.41 -26.87 6.01
N LYS A 92 -10.41 -26.64 6.87
CA LYS A 92 -10.52 -25.69 7.99
C LYS A 92 -10.59 -24.27 7.44
N TRP A 93 -11.46 -23.43 7.99
CA TRP A 93 -11.62 -22.04 7.51
C TRP A 93 -10.34 -21.21 7.68
N ARG A 94 -9.54 -21.51 8.71
CA ARG A 94 -8.22 -20.91 8.91
C ARG A 94 -7.29 -21.09 7.71
N GLN A 95 -7.22 -22.30 7.16
CA GLN A 95 -6.32 -22.61 6.04
C GLN A 95 -6.73 -21.85 4.78
N LEU A 96 -8.03 -21.76 4.53
CA LEU A 96 -8.56 -20.99 3.40
C LEU A 96 -8.28 -19.49 3.54
N TYR A 97 -8.43 -18.96 4.75
CA TYR A 97 -8.13 -17.57 5.04
C TYR A 97 -6.65 -17.28 4.75
N GLN A 98 -5.73 -18.07 5.30
CA GLN A 98 -4.29 -17.91 5.09
C GLN A 98 -3.89 -18.05 3.61
N ALA A 99 -4.45 -19.03 2.90
CA ALA A 99 -4.17 -19.23 1.48
C ALA A 99 -4.60 -18.01 0.65
N LYS A 100 -5.78 -17.46 0.92
CA LYS A 100 -6.30 -16.30 0.20
C LYS A 100 -5.55 -15.01 0.52
N VAL A 101 -5.15 -14.81 1.78
CA VAL A 101 -4.30 -13.67 2.17
C VAL A 101 -2.97 -13.73 1.42
N ARG A 102 -2.32 -14.90 1.38
CA ARG A 102 -1.06 -15.08 0.64
C ARG A 102 -1.22 -14.77 -0.85
N GLU A 103 -2.30 -15.23 -1.48
CA GLU A 103 -2.61 -14.92 -2.87
C GLU A 103 -2.72 -13.40 -3.12
N GLN A 104 -3.42 -12.68 -2.24
CA GLN A 104 -3.53 -11.23 -2.34
C GLN A 104 -2.18 -10.52 -2.13
N GLU A 105 -1.39 -10.93 -1.15
CA GLU A 105 -0.06 -10.37 -0.90
C GLU A 105 0.87 -10.55 -2.10
N GLU A 106 0.83 -11.72 -2.75
CA GLU A 106 1.61 -11.97 -3.96
C GLU A 106 1.18 -11.08 -5.13
N LEU A 107 -0.12 -10.88 -5.33
CA LEU A 107 -0.65 -9.99 -6.36
C LEU A 107 -0.24 -8.53 -6.09
N GLN A 108 -0.36 -8.08 -4.84
CA GLN A 108 0.07 -6.74 -4.41
C GLN A 108 1.58 -6.56 -4.64
N LYS A 109 2.39 -7.54 -4.24
CA LYS A 109 3.85 -7.52 -4.42
C LYS A 109 4.24 -7.45 -5.89
N LYS A 110 3.58 -8.22 -6.76
CA LYS A 110 3.80 -8.16 -8.22
C LYS A 110 3.47 -6.78 -8.78
N GLY A 111 2.36 -6.17 -8.37
CA GLY A 111 1.98 -4.83 -8.76
C GLY A 111 2.99 -3.75 -8.33
N VAL A 112 3.40 -3.79 -7.06
CA VAL A 112 4.40 -2.86 -6.51
C VAL A 112 5.76 -3.03 -7.20
N ASN A 113 6.20 -4.26 -7.45
CA ASN A 113 7.46 -4.52 -8.15
C ASN A 113 7.42 -3.97 -9.58
N ARG A 114 6.35 -4.23 -10.33
CA ARG A 114 6.17 -3.68 -11.68
C ARG A 114 6.26 -2.14 -11.68
N LEU A 115 5.65 -1.49 -10.69
CA LEU A 115 5.72 -0.03 -10.58
C LEU A 115 7.15 0.45 -10.31
N LYS A 116 7.89 -0.22 -9.40
CA LYS A 116 9.29 0.09 -9.13
C LYS A 116 10.16 -0.06 -10.38
N ASP A 117 9.93 -1.08 -11.19
CA ASP A 117 10.68 -1.32 -12.42
C ASP A 117 10.46 -0.18 -13.43
N LEU A 118 9.21 0.24 -13.63
CA LEU A 118 8.88 1.39 -14.48
C LEU A 118 9.54 2.70 -14.01
N TYR A 119 9.60 2.94 -12.70
CA TYR A 119 10.28 4.12 -12.16
C TYR A 119 11.80 4.07 -12.39
N ARG A 120 12.44 2.91 -12.23
CA ARG A 120 13.87 2.75 -12.51
C ARG A 120 14.16 3.01 -13.98
N GLU A 121 13.36 2.45 -14.87
CA GLU A 121 13.49 2.63 -16.32
C GLU A 121 13.26 4.08 -16.75
N GLN A 122 12.29 4.76 -16.15
CA GLN A 122 12.07 6.18 -16.42
C GLN A 122 13.23 7.04 -15.90
N ASN A 123 13.80 6.71 -14.74
CA ASN A 123 14.94 7.45 -14.19
C ASN A 123 16.21 7.24 -15.00
N THR A 124 16.49 6.01 -15.47
CA THR A 124 17.65 5.74 -16.34
C THR A 124 17.51 6.46 -17.68
N GLN A 125 16.30 6.55 -18.24
CA GLN A 125 16.03 7.36 -19.43
C GLN A 125 16.23 8.86 -19.18
N LYS A 126 15.87 9.37 -18.00
CA LYS A 126 16.13 10.77 -17.65
C LYS A 126 17.62 11.02 -17.48
N GLU A 127 18.33 10.10 -16.84
CA GLU A 127 19.79 10.18 -16.64
C GLU A 127 20.55 10.11 -17.95
N SER A 128 20.15 9.24 -18.89
CA SER A 128 20.77 9.17 -20.21
C SER A 128 20.53 10.41 -21.07
N ARG A 129 19.44 11.15 -20.83
CA ARG A 129 19.14 12.44 -21.50
C ARG A 129 19.82 13.64 -20.84
N LYS A 130 20.40 13.50 -19.65
CA LYS A 130 21.14 14.60 -19.01
C LYS A 130 22.45 14.82 -19.76
N CYS A 131 22.72 16.06 -20.16
CA CYS A 131 24.02 16.44 -20.73
C CYS A 131 25.13 16.15 -19.71
N GLN A 132 26.07 15.27 -20.07
CA GLN A 132 27.26 15.06 -19.28
C GLN A 132 28.19 16.26 -19.47
N ALA A 133 28.53 16.94 -18.38
CA ALA A 133 29.54 17.98 -18.40
C ALA A 133 30.89 17.32 -18.70
N ILE A 134 31.36 17.52 -19.92
CA ILE A 134 32.70 17.10 -20.32
C ILE A 134 33.67 18.08 -19.64
N ASP A 135 34.54 17.58 -18.78
CA ASP A 135 35.59 18.37 -18.11
C ASP A 135 36.78 18.60 -19.06
N LEU A 136 36.47 18.87 -20.33
CA LEU A 136 37.44 19.39 -21.27
C LEU A 136 37.77 20.79 -20.79
N LYS A 137 38.93 20.95 -20.13
CA LYS A 137 39.57 22.27 -20.03
C LYS A 137 39.47 22.89 -21.43
N PRO A 138 38.78 24.02 -21.60
CA PRO A 138 38.70 24.65 -22.90
C PRO A 138 40.14 24.81 -23.39
N PRO A 139 40.48 24.36 -24.61
CA PRO A 139 41.84 24.50 -25.12
C PRO A 139 42.22 25.96 -24.93
N GLU A 140 43.36 26.18 -24.28
CA GLU A 140 43.78 27.50 -23.82
C GLU A 140 43.75 28.48 -24.99
N SER A 141 42.65 29.24 -25.09
CA SER A 141 42.50 30.19 -26.17
C SER A 141 43.53 31.27 -25.91
N LYS A 142 44.56 31.34 -26.75
CA LYS A 142 45.40 32.53 -26.85
C LYS A 142 44.43 33.67 -27.14
N ARG A 143 44.14 34.46 -26.11
CA ARG A 143 43.26 35.61 -26.16
C ARG A 143 43.83 36.57 -27.19
N ILE A 144 43.36 36.49 -28.44
CA ILE A 144 43.71 37.45 -29.47
C ILE A 144 43.10 38.78 -29.00
N LYS A 145 43.97 39.68 -28.53
CA LYS A 145 43.60 41.07 -28.24
C LYS A 145 43.22 41.71 -29.57
N ARG A 146 41.95 41.66 -29.93
CA ARG A 146 41.40 42.52 -30.98
C ARG A 146 41.37 43.95 -30.42
N THR A 147 42.44 44.70 -30.65
CA THR A 147 42.41 46.16 -30.59
C THR A 147 41.61 46.66 -31.79
N GLY A 148 40.37 47.08 -31.53
CA GLY A 148 39.49 47.78 -32.47
C GLY A 148 38.72 48.86 -31.68
N PRO A 149 38.42 50.02 -32.30
CA PRO A 149 38.10 51.24 -31.58
C PRO A 149 36.75 51.15 -30.85
N GLY A 150 36.69 51.77 -29.68
CA GLY A 150 35.56 51.70 -28.75
C GLY A 150 34.21 52.07 -29.39
N GLY A 151 33.28 51.12 -29.37
CA GLY A 151 31.86 51.34 -29.60
C GLY A 151 31.15 51.61 -28.28
N LYS A 152 30.32 52.67 -28.25
CA LYS A 152 29.52 53.12 -27.10
C LYS A 152 28.50 52.05 -26.65
N PRO A 153 28.02 52.06 -25.39
CA PRO A 153 27.01 51.11 -24.94
C PRO A 153 25.69 51.40 -25.66
N LEU A 154 25.16 50.41 -26.38
CA LEU A 154 23.83 50.49 -26.94
C LEU A 154 22.80 50.23 -25.84
N HIS A 155 21.88 51.18 -25.76
CA HIS A 155 20.79 51.35 -24.83
C HIS A 155 19.78 50.19 -24.90
N PHE A 156 19.29 49.78 -23.73
CA PHE A 156 18.32 48.72 -23.50
C PHE A 156 16.93 49.12 -24.03
N SER A 157 16.69 49.01 -25.33
CA SER A 157 15.38 49.33 -25.91
C SER A 157 15.06 48.56 -27.19
N GLU A 158 15.14 47.22 -27.15
CA GLU A 158 14.55 46.36 -28.20
C GLU A 158 13.80 45.14 -27.63
N PHE A 159 13.59 45.06 -26.32
CA PHE A 159 12.79 43.97 -25.71
C PHE A 159 11.27 44.17 -25.86
N TRP A 160 10.81 45.40 -26.12
CA TRP A 160 9.37 45.69 -26.25
C TRP A 160 8.82 45.44 -27.67
N GLN A 161 9.65 45.42 -28.71
CA GLN A 161 9.17 45.13 -30.07
C GLN A 161 8.90 43.64 -30.29
N VAL A 162 9.66 42.75 -29.64
CA VAL A 162 9.41 41.30 -29.72
C VAL A 162 8.18 40.89 -28.90
N LEU A 163 7.94 41.53 -27.74
CA LEU A 163 6.76 41.28 -26.92
C LEU A 163 5.46 41.76 -27.58
N ILE A 164 5.47 42.91 -28.28
CA ILE A 164 4.30 43.38 -29.06
C ILE A 164 4.00 42.41 -30.23
N TYR A 165 5.02 41.89 -30.90
CA TYR A 165 4.84 40.91 -31.98
C TYR A 165 4.29 39.56 -31.50
N TRP A 166 4.57 39.18 -30.24
CA TRP A 166 3.99 37.98 -29.63
C TRP A 166 2.55 38.21 -29.12
N TYR A 167 2.26 39.38 -28.54
CA TYR A 167 0.92 39.70 -28.03
C TYR A 167 -0.12 39.84 -29.15
N LEU A 168 0.22 40.49 -30.28
CA LEU A 168 -0.68 40.59 -31.45
C LEU A 168 -0.87 39.27 -32.22
N ARG A 169 -0.04 38.25 -31.98
CA ARG A 169 -0.17 36.93 -32.62
C ARG A 169 -1.11 36.00 -31.85
N ILE A 170 -1.37 36.26 -30.57
CA ILE A 170 -2.31 35.48 -29.75
C ILE A 170 -3.77 35.91 -30.01
N GLU A 171 -4.04 37.21 -30.22
CA GLU A 171 -5.42 37.67 -30.48
C GLU A 171 -5.97 37.28 -31.86
N ARG A 172 -5.11 36.97 -32.84
CA ARG A 172 -5.56 36.52 -34.17
C ARG A 172 -6.02 35.06 -34.23
N CYS A 173 -5.73 34.24 -33.21
CA CYS A 173 -6.18 32.84 -33.16
C CYS A 173 -7.52 32.65 -32.46
N LEU A 174 -8.00 33.64 -31.68
CA LEU A 174 -9.29 33.56 -30.96
C LEU A 174 -10.50 34.04 -31.80
N ALA A 175 -10.29 34.55 -33.03
CA ALA A 175 -11.36 35.01 -33.92
C ALA A 175 -11.77 34.00 -35.03
N ILE A 176 -11.31 32.75 -34.96
CA ILE A 176 -11.66 31.69 -35.95
C ILE A 176 -12.57 30.61 -35.33
N ILE A 177 -12.97 30.74 -34.06
CA ILE A 177 -13.98 29.88 -33.43
C ILE A 177 -15.01 30.77 -32.71
N SER A 178 -15.85 31.44 -33.48
CA SER A 178 -17.23 31.79 -33.09
C SER A 178 -18.09 32.01 -34.33
#